data_AF-A0A2E5ALK7-F1
#
_entry.id   AF-A0A2E5ALK7-F1
#
_cell.length_a   1.000
_cell.length_b   1.000
_cell.length_c   1.000
_cell.angle_alpha   90.00
_cell.angle_beta   90.00
_cell.angle_gamma   90.00
#
_symmetry.space_group_name_H-M   'P 1'
#
loop_
_entity.id
_entity.type
_entity.pdbx_description
1 polymer ?
#
loop_
_entity_poly.entity_id
_entity_poly.type
_entity_poly.pdbx_seq_one_letter_code
_entity_poly.pdbx_strand_id
1 'polypeptide(L)'
;MLKNIHALIGHEIVENQVLYIDLNKDFPKNTFEPYICITTKCNDVIQLQEKLQNLNAYLQANQTVIVGFETLKARLNRIEKNSFKLLATLIVINEFILLRLLPRLFLFKWVYTILFRGKFKILSKAEGLGRMAYAGFTIRQIKSLNSILYAELKKSKEPKNQSKPSYGPLFKMTRLGKNKRKIGVYKIRTMHPYSEYLQDFMIKNSGYSEKGKLNNDFRVTIWGKWMRKYYLDELPQIINVIKGEMKLLGLRPLSEAYFNGLSIDYQNERLKYKPGCIPPYVALNYKSSKEEVIKAEKKYIELKSKKPYTTDLILFFKALRNLLIYKVRSS
;
A
#
# COMPACT_ATOMS: atom_id res chain seq x y z
N MET A 1 -8.62 0.81 -31.46
CA MET A 1 -8.43 1.32 -30.08
C MET A 1 -9.72 1.93 -29.54
N LEU A 2 -10.38 2.85 -30.25
CA LEU A 2 -11.64 3.49 -29.84
C LEU A 2 -12.81 2.54 -29.52
N LYS A 3 -13.05 1.50 -30.34
CA LYS A 3 -14.07 0.46 -30.03
C LYS A 3 -13.82 -0.25 -28.69
N ASN A 4 -12.56 -0.44 -28.32
CA ASN A 4 -12.16 -1.05 -27.06
C ASN A 4 -12.30 -0.10 -25.87
N ILE A 5 -12.23 1.21 -26.11
CA ILE A 5 -12.42 2.27 -25.13
C ILE A 5 -13.92 2.51 -24.89
N HIS A 6 -14.76 2.45 -25.93
CA HIS A 6 -16.23 2.43 -25.79
C HIS A 6 -16.68 1.30 -24.87
N ALA A 7 -16.18 0.09 -25.12
CA ALA A 7 -16.42 -1.05 -24.23
C ALA A 7 -15.91 -0.81 -22.80
N LEU A 8 -14.99 0.14 -22.59
CA LEU A 8 -14.40 0.46 -21.29
C LEU A 8 -15.21 1.49 -20.50
N ILE A 9 -15.81 2.48 -21.17
CA ILE A 9 -16.52 3.61 -20.55
C ILE A 9 -18.04 3.37 -20.48
N GLY A 10 -18.59 2.49 -21.31
CA GLY A 10 -20.03 2.18 -21.32
C GLY A 10 -20.91 3.29 -21.89
N HIS A 11 -20.32 4.31 -22.51
CA HIS A 11 -20.99 5.42 -23.19
C HIS A 11 -20.49 5.54 -24.64
N GLU A 12 -21.33 6.06 -25.53
CA GLU A 12 -20.90 6.48 -26.87
C GLU A 12 -19.93 7.67 -26.76
N ILE A 13 -18.73 7.49 -27.30
CA ILE A 13 -17.68 8.49 -27.29
C ILE A 13 -17.62 9.07 -28.70
N VAL A 14 -17.99 10.34 -28.83
CA VAL A 14 -17.80 11.08 -30.07
C VAL A 14 -16.31 11.32 -30.27
N GLU A 15 -15.75 11.00 -31.44
CA GLU A 15 -14.30 11.08 -31.70
C GLU A 15 -13.71 12.48 -31.42
N ASN A 16 -14.50 13.55 -31.64
CA ASN A 16 -14.12 14.93 -31.39
C ASN A 16 -14.00 15.30 -29.90
N GLN A 17 -14.34 14.40 -28.97
CA GLN A 17 -14.24 14.62 -27.52
C GLN A 17 -13.06 13.87 -26.88
N VAL A 18 -12.24 13.18 -27.68
CA VAL A 18 -11.12 12.36 -27.21
C VAL A 18 -9.79 13.03 -27.53
N LEU A 19 -8.97 13.23 -26.50
CA LEU A 19 -7.58 13.65 -26.65
C LEU A 19 -6.63 12.51 -26.32
N TYR A 20 -5.74 12.18 -27.26
CA TYR A 20 -4.64 11.24 -27.01
C TYR A 20 -3.42 11.99 -26.48
N ILE A 21 -2.92 11.57 -25.31
CA ILE A 21 -1.79 12.19 -24.65
C ILE A 21 -0.63 11.18 -24.55
N ASP A 22 0.48 11.51 -25.20
CA ASP A 22 1.76 10.84 -24.94
C ASP A 22 2.42 11.47 -23.71
N LEU A 23 2.51 10.70 -22.63
CA LEU A 23 3.07 11.18 -21.36
C LEU A 23 4.58 11.44 -21.44
N ASN A 24 5.27 10.99 -22.49
CA ASN A 24 6.69 11.28 -22.70
C ASN A 24 6.92 12.61 -23.45
N LYS A 25 5.89 13.21 -24.04
CA LYS A 25 5.96 14.47 -24.79
C LYS A 25 5.37 15.62 -23.99
N ASP A 26 5.56 16.83 -24.49
CA ASP A 26 4.89 18.01 -23.94
C ASP A 26 3.39 17.94 -24.23
N PHE A 27 2.60 18.43 -23.28
CA PHE A 27 1.16 18.47 -23.44
C PHE A 27 0.79 19.57 -24.42
N PRO A 28 -0.21 19.33 -25.29
CA PRO A 28 -0.66 20.34 -26.23
C PRO A 28 -1.11 21.60 -25.48
N LYS A 29 -0.74 22.78 -25.97
CA LYS A 29 -1.26 24.05 -25.43
C LYS A 29 -2.71 24.18 -25.91
N ASN A 30 -3.68 23.99 -25.01
CA ASN A 30 -5.11 23.82 -25.34
C ASN A 30 -5.69 24.90 -26.27
N THR A 31 -6.47 24.46 -27.26
CA THR A 31 -7.59 25.20 -27.91
C THR A 31 -8.93 24.43 -27.81
N PHE A 32 -8.93 23.19 -27.29
CA PHE A 32 -10.13 22.35 -27.15
C PHE A 32 -10.32 21.87 -25.71
N GLU A 33 -11.57 21.69 -25.30
CA GLU A 33 -11.98 21.09 -24.01
C GLU A 33 -12.43 19.63 -24.23
N PRO A 34 -11.50 18.66 -24.42
CA PRO A 34 -11.88 17.26 -24.55
C PRO A 34 -12.45 16.73 -23.23
N TYR A 35 -13.52 15.94 -23.30
CA TYR A 35 -14.11 15.30 -22.12
C TYR A 35 -13.32 14.07 -21.65
N ILE A 36 -12.58 13.42 -22.56
CA ILE A 36 -11.88 12.16 -22.30
C ILE A 36 -10.43 12.21 -22.80
N CYS A 37 -9.48 11.99 -21.90
CA CYS A 37 -8.04 11.92 -22.21
C CYS A 37 -7.54 10.48 -22.14
N ILE A 38 -6.84 10.01 -23.17
CA ILE A 38 -6.31 8.64 -23.24
C ILE A 38 -4.80 8.69 -23.31
N THR A 39 -4.14 8.03 -22.37
CA THR A 39 -2.70 8.10 -22.22
C THR A 39 -1.97 6.92 -22.83
N THR A 40 -0.69 7.14 -23.18
CA THR A 40 0.25 6.05 -23.48
C THR A 40 0.40 5.08 -22.30
N LYS A 41 0.74 3.82 -22.60
CA LYS A 41 0.95 2.77 -21.60
C LYS A 41 1.97 3.20 -20.54
N CYS A 42 1.57 3.22 -19.27
CA CYS A 42 2.43 3.73 -18.18
C CYS A 42 3.75 3.00 -18.03
N ASN A 43 3.82 1.73 -18.44
CA ASN A 43 5.05 0.95 -18.37
C ASN A 43 6.18 1.61 -19.16
N ASP A 44 5.86 2.35 -20.23
CA ASP A 44 6.84 2.91 -21.17
C ASP A 44 7.12 4.41 -20.92
N VAL A 45 6.53 4.98 -19.86
CA VAL A 45 6.64 6.40 -19.53
C VAL A 45 7.83 6.66 -18.63
N ILE A 46 8.78 7.48 -19.07
CA ILE A 46 9.96 7.89 -18.30
C ILE A 46 9.49 8.83 -17.17
N GLN A 47 10.08 8.69 -15.97
CA GLN A 47 9.68 9.48 -14.79
C GLN A 47 8.15 9.48 -14.54
N LEU A 48 7.50 8.33 -14.72
CA LEU A 48 6.04 8.15 -14.67
C LEU A 48 5.32 8.97 -13.58
N GLN A 49 5.86 9.03 -12.36
CA GLN A 49 5.20 9.75 -11.28
C GLN A 49 5.06 11.26 -11.56
N GLU A 50 6.13 11.89 -12.05
CA GLU A 50 6.15 13.30 -12.39
C GLU A 50 5.21 13.59 -13.57
N LYS A 51 5.26 12.74 -14.60
CA LYS A 51 4.34 12.86 -15.75
C LYS A 51 2.88 12.71 -15.37
N LEU A 52 2.54 11.85 -14.40
CA LEU A 52 1.18 11.75 -13.86
C LEU A 52 0.77 13.00 -13.05
N GLN A 53 1.69 13.61 -12.32
CA GLN A 53 1.43 14.84 -11.58
C GLN A 53 1.25 16.03 -12.52
N ASN A 54 2.09 16.14 -13.55
CA ASN A 54 1.96 17.16 -14.59
C ASN A 54 0.64 16.98 -15.36
N LEU A 55 0.26 15.73 -15.66
CA LEU A 55 -1.04 15.43 -16.26
C LEU A 55 -2.18 15.91 -15.34
N ASN A 56 -2.10 15.67 -14.03
CA ASN A 56 -3.11 16.17 -13.09
C ASN A 56 -3.19 17.71 -13.12
N ALA A 57 -2.04 18.39 -13.13
CA ALA A 57 -1.98 19.85 -13.19
C ALA A 57 -2.55 20.41 -14.51
N TYR A 58 -2.32 19.70 -15.63
CA TYR A 58 -2.84 20.05 -16.95
C TYR A 58 -4.37 19.94 -17.07
N LEU A 59 -4.98 18.98 -16.37
CA LEU A 59 -6.39 18.66 -16.53
C LEU A 59 -7.33 19.57 -15.72
N GLN A 60 -8.47 19.88 -16.32
CA GLN A 60 -9.60 20.53 -15.66
C GLN A 60 -10.40 19.50 -14.80
N ALA A 61 -11.16 19.98 -13.82
CA ALA A 61 -11.82 19.13 -12.82
C ALA A 61 -12.88 18.15 -13.37
N ASN A 62 -13.48 18.47 -14.52
CA ASN A 62 -14.55 17.66 -15.12
C ASN A 62 -14.06 16.60 -16.11
N GLN A 63 -12.78 16.62 -16.47
CA GLN A 63 -12.22 15.72 -17.48
C GLN A 63 -12.00 14.31 -16.93
N THR A 64 -12.34 13.32 -17.74
CA THR A 64 -12.09 11.91 -17.45
C THR A 64 -10.79 11.49 -18.12
N VAL A 65 -9.96 10.71 -17.41
CA VAL A 65 -8.69 10.21 -17.95
C VAL A 65 -8.70 8.69 -17.93
N ILE A 66 -8.26 8.10 -19.03
CA ILE A 66 -8.08 6.66 -19.15
C ILE A 66 -6.59 6.36 -19.22
N VAL A 67 -6.15 5.54 -18.28
CA VAL A 67 -4.75 5.18 -18.14
C VAL A 67 -4.59 3.68 -18.19
N GLY A 68 -3.81 3.20 -19.18
CA GLY A 68 -3.52 1.78 -19.39
C GLY A 68 -2.14 1.38 -18.88
N PHE A 69 -2.05 0.22 -18.24
CA PHE A 69 -0.78 -0.41 -17.90
C PHE A 69 -0.86 -1.94 -17.84
N GLU A 70 0.21 -2.60 -18.26
CA GLU A 70 0.36 -4.05 -18.14
C GLU A 70 0.84 -4.38 -16.73
N THR A 71 0.14 -5.30 -16.07
CA THR A 71 0.52 -5.79 -14.75
C THR A 71 1.50 -6.95 -14.86
N LEU A 72 2.31 -7.20 -13.82
CA LEU A 72 3.19 -8.37 -13.75
C LEU A 72 2.45 -9.70 -14.05
N LYS A 73 1.26 -9.88 -13.49
CA LYS A 73 0.43 -11.08 -13.73
C LYS A 73 0.00 -11.18 -15.19
N ALA A 74 -0.41 -10.06 -15.79
CA ALA A 74 -0.82 -10.04 -17.17
C ALA A 74 0.35 -10.29 -18.14
N ARG A 75 1.55 -9.81 -17.78
CA ARG A 75 2.78 -10.08 -18.52
C ARG A 75 3.16 -11.56 -18.49
N LEU A 76 3.08 -12.20 -17.32
CA LEU A 76 3.28 -13.66 -17.19
C LEU A 76 2.29 -14.43 -18.08
N ASN A 77 1.00 -14.15 -17.95
CA ASN A 77 -0.03 -14.82 -18.76
C ASN A 77 0.19 -14.62 -20.28
N ARG A 78 0.69 -13.45 -20.70
CA ARG A 78 1.01 -13.18 -22.11
C ARG A 78 2.17 -14.02 -22.61
N ILE A 79 3.23 -14.18 -21.80
CA ILE A 79 4.40 -14.99 -22.16
C ILE A 79 4.03 -16.48 -22.14
N GLU A 80 3.21 -16.92 -21.17
CA GLU A 80 2.67 -18.29 -21.09
C GLU A 80 1.83 -18.68 -22.31
N LYS A 81 1.19 -17.73 -23.02
CA LYS A 81 0.47 -18.05 -24.26
C LYS A 81 1.38 -18.55 -25.38
N ASN A 82 2.66 -18.17 -25.35
CA ASN A 82 3.63 -18.44 -26.40
C ASN A 82 4.79 -19.32 -25.91
N SER A 83 4.73 -19.84 -24.67
CA SER A 83 5.81 -20.63 -24.06
C SER A 83 5.29 -21.51 -22.92
N PHE A 84 6.09 -22.48 -22.47
CA PHE A 84 5.73 -23.32 -21.31
C PHE A 84 5.77 -22.51 -20.01
N LYS A 85 4.86 -22.85 -19.07
CA LYS A 85 4.68 -22.15 -17.78
C LYS A 85 5.98 -21.92 -17.00
N LEU A 86 6.85 -22.92 -16.95
CA LEU A 86 8.13 -22.82 -16.24
C LEU A 86 9.05 -21.78 -16.89
N LEU A 87 9.17 -21.82 -18.22
CA LEU A 87 9.99 -20.87 -18.97
C LEU A 87 9.45 -19.45 -18.85
N ALA A 88 8.13 -19.26 -18.97
CA ALA A 88 7.49 -17.97 -18.76
C ALA A 88 7.76 -17.40 -17.36
N THR A 89 7.70 -18.26 -16.34
CA THR A 89 8.00 -17.89 -14.95
C THR A 89 9.46 -17.43 -14.80
N LEU A 90 10.41 -18.18 -15.36
CA LEU A 90 11.83 -17.84 -15.33
C LEU A 90 12.11 -16.51 -16.05
N ILE A 91 11.52 -16.30 -17.23
CA ILE A 91 11.64 -15.05 -17.98
C ILE A 91 11.15 -13.86 -17.13
N VAL A 92 9.95 -13.95 -16.56
CA VAL A 92 9.37 -12.86 -15.76
C VAL A 92 10.17 -12.59 -14.49
N ILE A 93 10.72 -13.62 -13.84
CA ILE A 93 11.60 -13.46 -12.68
C ILE A 93 12.88 -12.71 -13.08
N ASN A 94 13.53 -13.11 -14.17
CA ASN A 94 14.73 -12.45 -14.67
C ASN A 94 14.46 -10.99 -15.06
N GLU A 95 13.36 -10.73 -15.78
CA GLU A 95 12.92 -9.36 -16.08
C GLU A 95 12.65 -8.56 -14.80
N PHE A 96 12.04 -9.16 -13.77
CA PHE A 96 11.83 -8.50 -12.48
C PHE A 96 13.15 -8.11 -11.83
N ILE A 97 14.14 -9.00 -11.83
CA ILE A 97 15.47 -8.72 -11.28
C ILE A 97 16.10 -7.56 -12.07
N LEU A 98 16.19 -7.68 -13.40
CA LEU A 98 16.87 -6.72 -14.27
C LEU A 98 16.20 -5.34 -14.31
N LEU A 99 14.87 -5.29 -14.39
CA LEU A 99 14.13 -4.03 -14.60
C LEU A 99 13.67 -3.38 -13.29
N ARG A 100 13.75 -4.08 -12.15
CA ARG A 100 13.22 -3.56 -10.88
C ARG A 100 14.17 -3.64 -9.68
N LEU A 101 14.97 -4.69 -9.55
CA LEU A 101 15.91 -4.82 -8.44
C LEU A 101 17.28 -4.23 -8.78
N LEU A 102 17.86 -4.66 -9.91
CA LEU A 102 19.18 -4.24 -10.39
C LEU A 102 19.33 -2.70 -10.46
N PRO A 103 18.36 -1.91 -10.98
CA PRO A 103 18.52 -0.46 -11.11
C PRO A 103 18.57 0.28 -9.77
N ARG A 104 18.23 -0.39 -8.66
CA ARG A 104 18.27 0.18 -7.31
C ARG A 104 19.61 -0.03 -6.62
N LEU A 105 20.45 -0.92 -7.15
CA LEU A 105 21.82 -1.10 -6.70
C LEU A 105 22.66 -0.01 -7.38
N PHE A 106 23.44 0.73 -6.59
CA PHE A 106 24.20 1.89 -7.06
C PHE A 106 25.06 1.57 -8.29
N LEU A 107 25.73 0.41 -8.27
CA LEU A 107 26.62 -0.05 -9.34
C LEU A 107 25.92 -0.42 -10.65
N PHE A 108 24.61 -0.62 -10.66
CA PHE A 108 23.90 -1.14 -11.84
C PHE A 108 22.83 -0.21 -12.39
N LYS A 109 22.67 0.97 -11.77
CA LYS A 109 21.76 2.01 -12.27
C LYS A 109 22.10 2.43 -13.71
N TRP A 110 23.39 2.53 -14.04
CA TRP A 110 23.87 2.92 -15.37
C TRP A 110 23.49 1.88 -16.43
N VAL A 111 23.62 0.58 -16.14
CA VAL A 111 23.26 -0.53 -17.04
C VAL A 111 21.79 -0.42 -17.47
N TYR A 112 20.89 -0.21 -16.51
CA TYR A 112 19.47 -0.02 -16.80
C TYR A 112 19.18 1.24 -17.63
N THR A 113 19.85 2.35 -17.31
CA THR A 113 19.68 3.60 -18.04
C THR A 113 20.16 3.47 -19.50
N ILE A 114 21.26 2.77 -19.76
CA ILE A 114 21.76 2.54 -21.13
C ILE A 114 20.83 1.62 -21.90
N LEU A 115 20.50 0.45 -21.35
CA LEU A 115 19.76 -0.59 -22.07
C LEU A 115 18.29 -0.24 -22.29
N PHE A 116 17.63 0.33 -21.29
CA PHE A 116 16.18 0.51 -21.31
C PHE A 116 15.74 1.97 -21.33
N ARG A 117 16.66 2.93 -21.16
CA ARG A 117 16.38 4.39 -21.14
C ARG A 117 15.23 4.76 -20.19
N GLY A 118 15.04 4.00 -19.11
CA GLY A 118 13.95 4.21 -18.15
C GLY A 118 12.55 3.70 -18.57
N LYS A 119 12.43 2.96 -19.68
CA LYS A 119 11.19 2.34 -20.17
C LYS A 119 10.96 0.94 -19.56
N PHE A 120 9.85 0.30 -19.92
CA PHE A 120 9.48 -1.07 -19.53
C PHE A 120 9.37 -1.31 -18.01
N LYS A 121 8.82 -0.34 -17.28
CA LYS A 121 8.60 -0.47 -15.84
C LYS A 121 7.68 -1.64 -15.53
N ILE A 122 8.10 -2.48 -14.61
CA ILE A 122 7.27 -3.56 -14.06
C ILE A 122 6.41 -3.01 -12.93
N LEU A 123 5.10 -2.99 -13.14
CA LEU A 123 4.11 -2.52 -12.18
C LEU A 123 3.23 -3.67 -11.70
N SER A 124 3.00 -3.74 -10.38
CA SER A 124 1.89 -4.52 -9.86
C SER A 124 0.59 -3.72 -10.03
N LYS A 125 -0.56 -4.40 -9.97
CA LYS A 125 -1.88 -3.74 -9.95
C LYS A 125 -1.96 -2.67 -8.87
N ALA A 126 -1.50 -2.99 -7.66
CA ALA A 126 -1.47 -2.06 -6.53
C ALA A 126 -0.55 -0.86 -6.74
N GLU A 127 0.64 -1.06 -7.32
CA GLU A 127 1.56 0.06 -7.54
C GLU A 127 1.07 0.99 -8.66
N GLY A 128 0.59 0.44 -9.78
CA GLY A 128 0.10 1.26 -10.89
C GLY A 128 -1.08 2.14 -10.46
N LEU A 129 -2.10 1.53 -9.85
CA LEU A 129 -3.25 2.27 -9.31
C LEU A 129 -2.84 3.22 -8.17
N GLY A 130 -1.93 2.81 -7.29
CA GLY A 130 -1.47 3.63 -6.17
C GLY A 130 -0.76 4.90 -6.63
N ARG A 131 0.02 4.84 -7.72
CA ARG A 131 0.68 6.02 -8.33
C ARG A 131 -0.33 7.02 -8.88
N MET A 132 -1.41 6.52 -9.48
CA MET A 132 -2.52 7.36 -9.96
C MET A 132 -3.20 8.05 -8.79
N ALA A 133 -3.53 7.31 -7.72
CA ALA A 133 -4.11 7.88 -6.51
C ALA A 133 -3.20 8.91 -5.84
N TYR A 134 -1.89 8.63 -5.79
CA TYR A 134 -0.89 9.56 -5.26
C TYR A 134 -0.77 10.84 -6.10
N ALA A 135 -0.93 10.74 -7.42
CA ALA A 135 -0.94 11.88 -8.34
C ALA A 135 -2.22 12.73 -8.23
N GLY A 136 -3.16 12.41 -7.33
CA GLY A 136 -4.36 13.22 -7.10
C GLY A 136 -5.59 12.76 -7.90
N PHE A 137 -5.56 11.55 -8.46
CA PHE A 137 -6.69 10.99 -9.18
C PHE A 137 -7.54 10.06 -8.30
N THR A 138 -8.86 10.14 -8.45
CA THR A 138 -9.78 9.13 -7.94
C THR A 138 -10.05 8.08 -9.02
N ILE A 139 -9.88 6.81 -8.68
CA ILE A 139 -10.15 5.68 -9.58
C ILE A 139 -11.66 5.39 -9.53
N ARG A 140 -12.35 5.54 -10.66
CA ARG A 140 -13.78 5.24 -10.79
C ARG A 140 -14.02 3.77 -11.11
N GLN A 141 -13.35 3.29 -12.15
CA GLN A 141 -13.47 1.92 -12.63
C GLN A 141 -12.12 1.38 -13.07
N ILE A 142 -11.99 0.05 -13.02
CA ILE A 142 -10.88 -0.68 -13.62
C ILE A 142 -11.42 -1.78 -14.54
N LYS A 143 -10.83 -1.92 -15.73
CA LYS A 143 -11.17 -2.99 -16.66
C LYS A 143 -9.90 -3.59 -17.25
N SER A 144 -9.87 -4.91 -17.38
CA SER A 144 -8.76 -5.62 -18.02
C SER A 144 -9.14 -5.97 -19.45
N LEU A 145 -8.32 -5.57 -20.42
CA LEU A 145 -8.50 -5.88 -21.84
C LEU A 145 -7.15 -6.23 -22.46
N ASN A 146 -7.07 -7.37 -23.15
CA ASN A 146 -5.86 -7.81 -23.86
C ASN A 146 -4.57 -7.75 -23.01
N SER A 147 -4.64 -8.19 -21.75
CA SER A 147 -3.52 -8.18 -20.79
C SER A 147 -3.07 -6.77 -20.34
N ILE A 148 -3.85 -5.73 -20.65
CA ILE A 148 -3.65 -4.37 -20.15
C ILE A 148 -4.79 -4.05 -19.17
N LEU A 149 -4.43 -3.53 -18.00
CA LEU A 149 -5.39 -2.96 -17.06
C LEU A 149 -5.56 -1.49 -17.40
N TYR A 150 -6.80 -1.09 -17.68
CA TYR A 150 -7.18 0.29 -17.84
C TYR A 150 -7.91 0.78 -16.59
N ALA A 151 -7.54 1.96 -16.14
CA ALA A 151 -8.20 2.66 -15.05
C ALA A 151 -8.86 3.92 -15.60
N GLU A 152 -10.14 4.09 -15.31
CA GLU A 152 -10.85 5.36 -15.49
C GLU A 152 -10.62 6.22 -14.25
N LEU A 153 -10.06 7.40 -14.47
CA LEU A 153 -9.60 8.33 -13.45
C LEU A 153 -10.35 9.64 -13.58
N LYS A 154 -10.67 10.25 -12.43
CA LYS A 154 -11.12 11.64 -12.36
C LYS A 154 -10.18 12.44 -11.47
N LYS A 155 -9.82 13.64 -11.90
CA LYS A 155 -9.08 14.60 -11.07
C LYS A 155 -9.90 14.88 -9.81
N SER A 156 -9.32 14.68 -8.64
CA SER A 156 -10.02 14.91 -7.37
C SER A 156 -9.30 15.86 -6.45
N LYS A 157 -7.97 15.85 -6.47
CA LYS A 157 -7.12 16.72 -5.65
C LYS A 157 -5.89 17.09 -6.46
N GLU A 158 -5.31 18.23 -6.13
CA GLU A 158 -3.97 18.57 -6.61
C GLU A 158 -2.94 17.55 -6.08
N PRO A 159 -1.90 17.23 -6.87
CA PRO A 159 -0.89 16.27 -6.49
C PRO A 159 -0.19 16.75 -5.23
N LYS A 160 -0.14 15.88 -4.21
CA LYS A 160 0.53 16.24 -2.95
C LYS A 160 2.04 16.31 -3.19
N ASN A 161 2.66 17.44 -2.81
CA ASN A 161 4.12 17.56 -2.64
C ASN A 161 4.58 16.80 -1.38
N GLN A 162 4.34 15.49 -1.33
CA GLN A 162 4.85 14.63 -0.27
C GLN A 162 6.23 14.07 -0.65
N SER A 163 7.02 13.72 0.38
CA SER A 163 8.29 13.02 0.20
C SER A 163 8.08 11.75 -0.64
N LYS A 164 8.93 11.52 -1.64
CA LYS A 164 8.90 10.31 -2.49
C LYS A 164 8.69 9.06 -1.62
N PRO A 165 7.66 8.24 -1.88
CA PRO A 165 7.40 7.06 -1.07
C PRO A 165 8.58 6.11 -1.16
N SER A 166 9.05 5.64 0.00
CA SER A 166 10.20 4.75 0.07
C SER A 166 9.88 3.40 -0.57
N TYR A 167 10.76 2.92 -1.45
CA TYR A 167 10.68 1.58 -2.02
C TYR A 167 11.43 0.52 -1.22
N GLY A 168 12.04 0.93 -0.10
CA GLY A 168 12.86 0.06 0.74
C GLY A 168 12.04 -1.03 1.44
N PRO A 169 12.68 -2.17 1.77
CA PRO A 169 12.04 -3.26 2.50
C PRO A 169 11.76 -2.88 3.95
N LEU A 170 12.53 -1.95 4.55
CA LEU A 170 12.28 -1.42 5.88
C LEU A 170 11.64 -0.04 5.76
N PHE A 171 10.58 0.20 6.54
CA PHE A 171 9.96 1.52 6.65
C PHE A 171 9.55 1.84 8.08
N LYS A 172 9.35 3.12 8.36
CA LYS A 172 8.89 3.62 9.66
C LYS A 172 7.47 4.14 9.54
N MET A 173 6.63 3.80 10.50
CA MET A 173 5.30 4.36 10.64
C MET A 173 5.24 5.27 11.86
N THR A 174 4.82 6.52 11.67
CA THR A 174 4.60 7.43 12.80
C THR A 174 3.42 6.97 13.63
N ARG A 175 3.65 6.82 14.95
CA ARG A 175 2.66 6.41 15.93
C ARG A 175 2.80 7.23 17.20
N LEU A 176 1.77 7.23 18.04
CA LEU A 176 1.82 7.85 19.35
C LEU A 176 2.39 6.87 20.38
N GLY A 177 3.38 7.33 21.13
CA GLY A 177 3.95 6.66 22.30
C GLY A 177 3.50 7.30 23.61
N LYS A 178 4.23 6.99 24.69
CA LYS A 178 4.00 7.55 26.03
C LYS A 178 4.03 9.08 25.98
N ASN A 179 3.16 9.74 26.75
CA ASN A 179 3.04 11.20 26.83
C ASN A 179 2.82 11.87 25.46
N LYS A 180 2.11 11.19 24.53
CA LYS A 180 1.77 11.68 23.19
C LYS A 180 2.99 11.91 22.29
N ARG A 181 4.18 11.44 22.68
CA ARG A 181 5.40 11.56 21.86
C ARG A 181 5.25 10.76 20.57
N LYS A 182 5.53 11.39 19.42
CA LYS A 182 5.56 10.71 18.12
C LYS A 182 6.80 9.82 18.03
N ILE A 183 6.60 8.53 17.75
CA ILE A 183 7.65 7.53 17.57
C ILE A 183 7.57 6.90 16.18
N GLY A 184 8.72 6.55 15.61
CA GLY A 184 8.80 5.89 14.30
C GLY A 184 8.88 4.37 14.47
N VAL A 185 7.75 3.68 14.38
CA VAL A 185 7.66 2.22 14.54
C VAL A 185 8.21 1.54 13.29
N TYR A 186 9.27 0.74 13.44
CA TYR A 186 9.91 0.04 12.32
C TYR A 186 9.11 -1.19 11.90
N LYS A 187 8.95 -1.39 10.60
CA LYS A 187 8.31 -2.59 10.02
C LYS A 187 8.93 -2.99 8.70
N ILE A 188 8.81 -4.28 8.37
CA ILE A 188 9.09 -4.77 7.02
C ILE A 188 7.90 -4.44 6.12
N ARG A 189 8.18 -3.93 4.93
CA ARG A 189 7.20 -3.61 3.90
C ARG A 189 6.60 -4.90 3.36
N THR A 190 5.35 -5.13 3.72
CA THR A 190 4.55 -6.27 3.26
C THR A 190 3.60 -5.93 2.12
N MET A 191 3.44 -4.63 1.81
CA MET A 191 2.57 -4.13 0.74
C MET A 191 3.37 -3.55 -0.42
N HIS A 192 2.77 -3.55 -1.61
CA HIS A 192 3.34 -2.90 -2.77
C HIS A 192 3.54 -1.39 -2.52
N PRO A 193 4.58 -0.76 -3.09
CA PRO A 193 4.76 0.69 -3.04
C PRO A 193 3.50 1.43 -3.55
N TYR A 194 3.22 2.61 -3.01
CA TYR A 194 2.05 3.47 -3.32
C TYR A 194 0.68 2.87 -2.95
N SER A 195 0.61 1.64 -2.47
CA SER A 195 -0.66 0.99 -2.21
C SER A 195 -1.42 1.58 -1.00
N GLU A 196 -0.74 2.32 -0.13
CA GLU A 196 -1.34 3.09 0.96
C GLU A 196 -2.38 4.10 0.47
N TYR A 197 -2.21 4.65 -0.74
CA TYR A 197 -3.12 5.62 -1.34
C TYR A 197 -4.39 4.98 -1.91
N LEU A 198 -4.48 3.64 -1.92
CA LEU A 198 -5.65 2.91 -2.39
C LEU A 198 -6.66 2.57 -1.29
N GLN A 199 -6.48 3.07 -0.06
CA GLN A 199 -7.34 2.69 1.07
C GLN A 199 -8.83 2.90 0.76
N ASP A 200 -9.22 4.10 0.31
CA ASP A 200 -10.62 4.44 0.02
C ASP A 200 -11.18 3.59 -1.14
N PHE A 201 -10.35 3.40 -2.19
CA PHE A 201 -10.70 2.54 -3.32
C PHE A 201 -10.97 1.10 -2.86
N MET A 202 -10.13 0.55 -1.99
CA MET A 202 -10.31 -0.81 -1.48
C MET A 202 -11.54 -0.94 -0.60
N ILE A 203 -11.81 0.04 0.28
CA ILE A 203 -13.00 0.03 1.15
C ILE A 203 -14.26 0.01 0.29
N LYS A 204 -14.35 0.88 -0.72
CA LYS A 204 -15.50 0.98 -1.61
C LYS A 204 -15.77 -0.30 -2.41
N ASN A 205 -14.72 -0.98 -2.88
CA ASN A 205 -14.87 -2.11 -3.81
C ASN A 205 -14.85 -3.50 -3.16
N SER A 206 -14.25 -3.64 -1.98
CA SER A 206 -14.04 -4.97 -1.37
C SER A 206 -14.72 -5.14 -0.01
N GLY A 207 -15.21 -4.06 0.59
CA GLY A 207 -15.82 -4.07 1.92
C GLY A 207 -14.88 -4.55 3.03
N TYR A 208 -15.35 -4.53 4.28
CA TYR A 208 -14.65 -5.14 5.41
C TYR A 208 -15.19 -6.56 5.65
N SER A 209 -14.30 -7.49 5.95
CA SER A 209 -14.65 -8.78 6.56
C SER A 209 -15.10 -8.59 8.01
N GLU A 210 -15.72 -9.62 8.58
CA GLU A 210 -16.12 -9.67 10.00
C GLU A 210 -14.97 -9.38 10.98
N LYS A 211 -13.72 -9.59 10.55
CA LYS A 211 -12.50 -9.28 11.34
C LYS A 211 -12.00 -7.85 11.12
N GLY A 212 -12.78 -6.99 10.48
CA GLY A 212 -12.42 -5.61 10.15
C GLY A 212 -11.34 -5.49 9.08
N LYS A 213 -11.19 -6.48 8.19
CA LYS A 213 -10.15 -6.53 7.16
C LYS A 213 -10.70 -6.57 5.76
N LEU A 214 -10.06 -5.88 4.81
CA LEU A 214 -10.44 -5.94 3.41
C LEU A 214 -10.32 -7.37 2.86
N ASN A 215 -11.39 -7.87 2.25
CA ASN A 215 -11.37 -9.12 1.53
C ASN A 215 -10.48 -8.99 0.27
N ASN A 216 -9.68 -10.01 -0.03
CA ASN A 216 -8.82 -10.07 -1.23
C ASN A 216 -7.94 -8.81 -1.45
N ASP A 217 -7.27 -8.34 -0.39
CA ASP A 217 -6.40 -7.16 -0.47
C ASP A 217 -5.17 -7.40 -1.38
N PHE A 218 -5.28 -6.99 -2.65
CA PHE A 218 -4.23 -7.11 -3.67
C PHE A 218 -3.04 -6.17 -3.43
N ARG A 219 -3.10 -5.32 -2.41
CA ARG A 219 -1.98 -4.47 -2.00
C ARG A 219 -0.91 -5.25 -1.26
N VAL A 220 -1.28 -6.36 -0.60
CA VAL A 220 -0.34 -7.21 0.14
C VAL A 220 0.37 -8.16 -0.81
N THR A 221 1.70 -8.16 -0.75
CA THR A 221 2.56 -9.04 -1.55
C THR A 221 2.42 -10.51 -1.09
N ILE A 222 2.80 -11.46 -1.94
CA ILE A 222 2.72 -12.90 -1.60
C ILE A 222 3.60 -13.22 -0.38
N TRP A 223 4.87 -12.81 -0.40
CA TRP A 223 5.76 -12.94 0.76
C TRP A 223 5.27 -12.10 1.95
N GLY A 224 4.66 -10.95 1.71
CA GLY A 224 4.07 -10.12 2.76
C GLY A 224 2.93 -10.83 3.51
N LYS A 225 2.13 -11.66 2.83
CA LYS A 225 1.12 -12.52 3.50
C LYS A 225 1.79 -13.51 4.44
N TRP A 226 2.88 -14.15 4.02
CA TRP A 226 3.66 -15.04 4.86
C TRP A 226 4.28 -14.29 6.05
N MET A 227 4.95 -13.16 5.81
CA MET A 227 5.56 -12.37 6.87
C MET A 227 4.54 -11.95 7.94
N ARG A 228 3.35 -11.47 7.53
CA ARG A 228 2.27 -11.12 8.47
C ARG A 228 1.76 -12.33 9.25
N LYS A 229 1.59 -13.47 8.58
CA LYS A 229 1.12 -14.72 9.19
C LYS A 229 2.05 -15.19 10.33
N TYR A 230 3.35 -14.96 10.20
CA TYR A 230 4.38 -15.34 11.17
C TYR A 230 4.93 -14.16 11.98
N TYR A 231 4.27 -12.98 11.96
CA TYR A 231 4.73 -11.76 12.64
C TYR A 231 6.14 -11.28 12.28
N LEU A 232 6.71 -11.75 11.16
CA LEU A 232 8.06 -11.40 10.74
C LEU A 232 8.16 -9.94 10.32
N ASP A 233 7.06 -9.33 9.88
CA ASP A 233 7.05 -7.93 9.47
C ASP A 233 7.19 -6.95 10.64
N GLU A 234 6.96 -7.43 11.87
CA GLU A 234 7.06 -6.65 13.09
C GLU A 234 8.38 -6.88 13.84
N LEU A 235 9.22 -7.83 13.42
CA LEU A 235 10.55 -8.06 14.02
C LEU A 235 11.42 -6.80 14.13
N PRO A 236 11.44 -5.88 13.13
CA PRO A 236 12.23 -4.65 13.26
C PRO A 236 11.82 -3.74 14.43
N GLN A 237 10.65 -3.94 15.04
CA GLN A 237 10.22 -3.20 16.23
C GLN A 237 11.12 -3.45 17.44
N ILE A 238 11.92 -4.52 17.46
CA ILE A 238 12.95 -4.75 18.48
C ILE A 238 13.91 -3.55 18.56
N ILE A 239 14.18 -2.86 17.43
CA ILE A 239 14.97 -1.63 17.41
C ILE A 239 14.30 -0.52 18.26
N ASN A 240 12.97 -0.40 18.22
CA ASN A 240 12.23 0.54 19.06
C ASN A 240 12.31 0.17 20.55
N VAL A 241 12.35 -1.13 20.87
CA VAL A 241 12.50 -1.62 22.25
C VAL A 241 13.88 -1.27 22.79
N ILE A 242 14.94 -1.53 22.01
CA ILE A 242 16.33 -1.18 22.37
C ILE A 242 16.48 0.33 22.55
N LYS A 243 15.81 1.14 21.71
CA LYS A 243 15.76 2.61 21.85
C LYS A 243 14.93 3.10 23.03
N GLY A 244 14.25 2.21 23.76
CA GLY A 244 13.37 2.56 24.86
C GLY A 244 12.07 3.26 24.45
N GLU A 245 11.73 3.30 23.16
CA GLU A 245 10.49 3.88 22.62
C GLU A 245 9.29 2.95 22.83
N MET A 246 9.54 1.63 22.81
CA MET A 246 8.55 0.57 22.97
C MET A 246 8.99 -0.46 24.03
N LYS A 247 8.07 -1.33 24.42
CA LYS A 247 8.32 -2.53 25.24
C LYS A 247 8.06 -3.81 24.42
N LEU A 248 8.51 -4.97 24.91
CA LEU A 248 8.15 -6.26 24.32
C LEU A 248 6.65 -6.52 24.42
N LEU A 249 6.05 -6.32 25.59
CA LEU A 249 4.61 -6.39 25.82
C LEU A 249 4.07 -5.02 26.24
N GLY A 250 2.93 -4.62 25.71
CA GLY A 250 2.28 -3.36 26.05
C GLY A 250 1.18 -2.98 25.07
N LEU A 251 0.58 -1.82 25.29
CA LEU A 251 -0.52 -1.29 24.47
C LEU A 251 -0.11 -1.16 23.00
N ARG A 252 -1.03 -1.38 22.05
CA ARG A 252 -0.70 -1.26 20.63
C ARG A 252 -0.38 0.20 20.27
N PRO A 253 0.70 0.49 19.51
CA PRO A 253 0.96 1.85 19.03
C PRO A 253 -0.11 2.27 18.02
N LEU A 254 -0.79 3.39 18.29
CA LEU A 254 -1.91 3.89 17.47
C LEU A 254 -1.46 5.06 16.58
N SER A 255 -2.10 5.20 15.42
CA SER A 255 -1.98 6.43 14.63
C SER A 255 -2.73 7.56 15.33
N GLU A 256 -2.32 8.80 15.07
CA GLU A 256 -2.95 10.00 15.63
C GLU A 256 -4.46 10.06 15.30
N ALA A 257 -4.81 9.80 14.04
CA ALA A 257 -6.22 9.74 13.61
C ALA A 257 -7.05 8.70 14.37
N TYR A 258 -6.49 7.50 14.62
CA TYR A 258 -7.22 6.46 15.35
C TYR A 258 -7.31 6.78 16.85
N PHE A 259 -6.25 7.35 17.43
CA PHE A 259 -6.21 7.76 18.83
C PHE A 259 -7.25 8.84 19.13
N ASN A 260 -7.38 9.84 18.25
CA ASN A 260 -8.35 10.92 18.39
C ASN A 260 -9.81 10.43 18.33
N GLY A 261 -10.07 9.24 17.77
CA GLY A 261 -11.40 8.62 17.73
C GLY A 261 -11.75 7.78 18.98
N LEU A 262 -10.92 7.80 20.03
CA LEU A 262 -11.17 7.12 21.31
C LEU A 262 -11.79 8.10 22.33
N SER A 263 -12.41 7.58 23.39
CA SER A 263 -12.88 8.44 24.50
C SER A 263 -11.72 9.12 25.22
N ILE A 264 -11.94 10.34 25.71
CA ILE A 264 -10.89 11.16 26.33
C ILE A 264 -10.25 10.49 27.55
N ASP A 265 -11.04 9.84 28.39
CA ASP A 265 -10.54 9.13 29.57
C ASP A 265 -9.59 8.00 29.17
N TYR A 266 -9.98 7.23 28.16
CA TYR A 266 -9.16 6.13 27.67
C TYR A 266 -7.89 6.63 27.00
N GLN A 267 -7.95 7.75 26.26
CA GLN A 267 -6.76 8.41 25.73
C GLN A 267 -5.77 8.74 26.85
N ASN A 268 -6.24 9.40 27.92
CA ASN A 268 -5.41 9.81 29.05
C ASN A 268 -4.77 8.62 29.78
N GLU A 269 -5.49 7.52 29.96
CA GLU A 269 -4.93 6.29 30.53
C GLU A 269 -3.85 5.67 29.66
N ARG A 270 -4.09 5.57 28.35
CA ARG A 270 -3.12 4.98 27.41
C ARG A 270 -1.79 5.72 27.40
N LEU A 271 -1.84 7.06 27.45
CA LEU A 271 -0.65 7.90 27.36
C LEU A 271 0.33 7.71 28.53
N LYS A 272 -0.10 7.12 29.64
CA LYS A 272 0.76 6.81 30.80
C LYS A 272 1.74 5.67 30.52
N TYR A 273 1.45 4.81 29.53
CA TYR A 273 2.21 3.59 29.26
C TYR A 273 2.97 3.67 27.93
N LYS A 274 4.15 3.05 27.89
CA LYS A 274 4.86 2.83 26.62
C LYS A 274 4.10 1.78 25.80
N PRO A 275 4.00 1.97 24.47
CA PRO A 275 3.44 0.95 23.60
C PRO A 275 4.31 -0.31 23.56
N GLY A 276 3.72 -1.43 23.17
CA GLY A 276 4.39 -2.73 23.08
C GLY A 276 4.37 -3.35 21.69
N CYS A 277 5.35 -4.21 21.42
CA CYS A 277 5.38 -5.04 20.21
C CYS A 277 4.25 -6.08 20.23
N ILE A 278 4.10 -6.78 21.36
CA ILE A 278 3.06 -7.78 21.58
C ILE A 278 1.90 -7.12 22.34
N PRO A 279 0.72 -7.01 21.71
CA PRO A 279 -0.44 -6.41 22.35
C PRO A 279 -1.10 -7.36 23.36
N PRO A 280 -1.77 -6.84 24.42
CA PRO A 280 -2.26 -7.68 25.52
C PRO A 280 -3.36 -8.67 25.11
N TYR A 281 -4.13 -8.37 24.06
CA TYR A 281 -5.19 -9.27 23.58
C TYR A 281 -4.64 -10.64 23.17
N VAL A 282 -3.38 -10.72 22.73
CA VAL A 282 -2.71 -11.99 22.39
C VAL A 282 -2.45 -12.82 23.66
N ALA A 283 -1.95 -12.18 24.71
CA ALA A 283 -1.73 -12.84 26.02
C ALA A 283 -3.04 -13.28 26.66
N LEU A 284 -4.05 -12.41 26.59
CA LEU A 284 -5.34 -12.59 27.24
C LEU A 284 -6.35 -13.40 26.43
N ASN A 285 -6.00 -13.82 25.20
CA ASN A 285 -6.82 -14.60 24.29
C ASN A 285 -8.15 -13.92 23.88
N TYR A 286 -8.11 -12.59 23.71
CA TYR A 286 -9.23 -11.81 23.18
C TYR A 286 -9.20 -11.81 21.65
N LYS A 287 -10.37 -11.61 21.02
CA LYS A 287 -10.45 -11.47 19.56
C LYS A 287 -9.78 -10.16 19.09
N SER A 288 -9.41 -10.08 17.82
CA SER A 288 -8.78 -8.90 17.22
C SER A 288 -9.75 -7.80 16.78
N SER A 289 -11.04 -7.88 17.17
CA SER A 289 -12.02 -6.83 16.90
C SER A 289 -11.74 -5.59 17.77
N LYS A 290 -12.17 -4.41 17.30
CA LYS A 290 -11.90 -3.12 17.95
C LYS A 290 -12.28 -3.12 19.44
N GLU A 291 -13.49 -3.58 19.74
CA GLU A 291 -14.01 -3.60 21.11
C GLU A 291 -13.24 -4.56 22.02
N GLU A 292 -12.93 -5.76 21.53
CA GLU A 292 -12.20 -6.78 22.28
C GLU A 292 -10.75 -6.36 22.54
N VAL A 293 -10.11 -5.68 21.58
CA VAL A 293 -8.79 -5.08 21.77
C VAL A 293 -8.82 -4.02 22.86
N ILE A 294 -9.81 -3.13 22.86
CA ILE A 294 -9.95 -2.08 23.89
C ILE A 294 -10.19 -2.72 25.26
N LYS A 295 -11.06 -3.74 25.36
CA LYS A 295 -11.30 -4.48 26.61
C LYS A 295 -10.02 -5.13 27.15
N ALA A 296 -9.26 -5.79 26.28
CA ALA A 296 -7.99 -6.42 26.66
C ALA A 296 -6.94 -5.41 27.13
N GLU A 297 -6.88 -4.25 26.49
CA GLU A 297 -5.96 -3.16 26.85
C GLU A 297 -6.35 -2.51 28.19
N LYS A 298 -7.65 -2.27 28.46
CA LYS A 298 -8.13 -1.81 29.78
C LYS A 298 -7.80 -2.82 30.88
N LYS A 299 -8.05 -4.12 30.64
CA LYS A 299 -7.69 -5.19 31.57
C LYS A 299 -6.19 -5.25 31.84
N TYR A 300 -5.37 -5.03 30.83
CA TYR A 300 -3.91 -4.91 30.99
C TYR A 300 -3.53 -3.72 31.87
N ILE A 301 -4.14 -2.55 31.67
CA ILE A 301 -3.88 -1.36 32.50
C ILE A 301 -4.23 -1.63 33.97
N GLU A 302 -5.35 -2.29 34.24
CA GLU A 302 -5.76 -2.68 35.60
C GLU A 302 -4.78 -3.68 36.25
N LEU A 303 -4.35 -4.71 35.51
CA LEU A 303 -3.34 -5.66 36.02
C LEU A 303 -2.00 -4.97 36.26
N LYS A 304 -1.66 -4.00 35.42
CA LYS A 304 -0.41 -3.24 35.51
C LYS A 304 -0.40 -2.28 36.69
N SER A 305 -1.54 -1.66 37.03
CA SER A 305 -1.63 -0.81 38.22
C SER A 305 -1.50 -1.62 39.51
N LYS A 306 -2.11 -2.82 39.57
CA LYS A 306 -2.02 -3.74 40.71
C LYS A 306 -0.63 -4.34 40.88
N LYS A 307 0.02 -4.76 39.77
CA LYS A 307 1.34 -5.42 39.78
C LYS A 307 2.28 -4.79 38.74
N PRO A 308 2.92 -3.65 39.04
CA PRO A 308 3.70 -2.89 38.07
C PRO A 308 4.91 -3.62 37.49
N TYR A 309 5.57 -4.50 38.25
CA TYR A 309 6.83 -5.11 37.83
C TYR A 309 6.65 -6.48 37.15
N THR A 310 5.70 -7.29 37.62
CA THR A 310 5.56 -8.69 37.18
C THR A 310 4.58 -8.89 36.02
N THR A 311 3.59 -8.01 35.86
CA THR A 311 2.52 -8.16 34.84
C THR A 311 3.07 -8.28 33.42
N ASP A 312 4.09 -7.50 33.03
CA ASP A 312 4.64 -7.53 31.67
C ASP A 312 5.29 -8.90 31.38
N LEU A 313 6.02 -9.45 32.35
CA LEU A 313 6.73 -10.71 32.21
C LEU A 313 5.75 -11.89 32.11
N ILE A 314 4.77 -11.94 33.00
CA ILE A 314 3.74 -12.99 33.04
C ILE A 314 2.96 -13.01 31.72
N LEU A 315 2.48 -11.85 31.28
CA LEU A 315 1.70 -11.75 30.06
C LEU A 315 2.56 -11.97 28.81
N PHE A 316 3.85 -11.62 28.83
CA PHE A 316 4.77 -11.93 27.73
C PHE A 316 4.89 -13.44 27.52
N PHE A 317 5.20 -14.22 28.56
CA PHE A 317 5.28 -15.68 28.44
C PHE A 317 3.95 -16.31 28.05
N LYS A 318 2.83 -15.77 28.57
CA LYS A 318 1.50 -16.20 28.15
C LYS A 318 1.24 -15.93 26.67
N ALA A 319 1.63 -14.77 26.16
CA ALA A 319 1.52 -14.44 24.74
C ALA A 319 2.40 -15.34 23.88
N LEU A 320 3.64 -15.59 24.29
CA LEU A 320 4.56 -16.48 23.57
C LEU A 320 3.99 -17.89 23.45
N ARG A 321 3.48 -18.44 24.55
CA ARG A 321 2.78 -19.73 24.56
C ARG A 321 1.57 -19.72 23.61
N ASN A 322 0.76 -18.67 23.64
CA ASN A 322 -0.44 -18.59 22.79
C ASN A 322 -0.09 -18.50 21.29
N LEU A 323 0.99 -17.80 20.94
CA LEU A 323 1.47 -17.70 19.57
C LEU A 323 1.97 -19.06 19.04
N LEU A 324 2.68 -19.82 19.88
CA LEU A 324 3.23 -21.14 19.53
C LEU A 324 2.14 -22.22 19.45
N ILE A 325 1.24 -22.28 20.44
CA ILE A 325 0.26 -23.38 20.59
C ILE A 325 -1.02 -23.11 19.78
N TYR A 326 -1.64 -21.96 19.96
CA TYR A 326 -2.99 -21.71 19.44
C TYR A 326 -2.98 -21.09 18.04
N LYS A 327 -1.81 -20.89 17.43
CA LYS A 327 -1.63 -20.12 16.19
C LYS A 327 -2.50 -18.86 16.25
N VAL A 328 -2.45 -18.10 17.36
CA VAL A 328 -3.11 -16.79 17.48
C VAL A 328 -2.44 -15.87 16.46
N ARG A 329 -2.95 -15.92 15.23
CA ARG A 329 -2.40 -15.19 14.11
C ARG A 329 -2.75 -13.73 14.34
N SER A 330 -1.74 -12.85 14.30
CA SER A 330 -2.00 -11.49 13.83
C SER A 330 -2.48 -11.73 12.44
N SER A 331 -3.79 -11.55 12.31
CA SER A 331 -4.56 -11.62 11.11
C SER A 331 -3.77 -11.16 9.90
#